data_AF-A0A2A2LHN1-F1
#
_entry.id   AF-A0A2A2LHN1-F1
#
_cell.length_a   1.000
_cell.length_b   1.000
_cell.length_c   1.000
_cell.angle_alpha   90.00
_cell.angle_beta   90.00
_cell.angle_gamma   90.00
#
_symmetry.space_group_name_H-M   'P 1'
#
loop_
_entity.id
_entity.type
_entity.pdbx_description
1 polymer ?
#
loop_
_entity_poly.entity_id
_entity_poly.type
_entity_poly.pdbx_seq_one_letter_code
_entity_poly.pdbx_strand_id
1 'polypeptide(L)'
;MSSSCHQIPISPDLNSNCQDSVDGNPLFCTIQLHPTFSLSTDQRNSCIEFLKGDDLIAKFNLNLVKYSRICDEEPELFTRDVDIKYASSKRCKHAGSCQSGGCSSIDVSRPLNELRKFYEYPGKTTCEESCGGIGCSCLYPASGCLFTRTFAVPRSDEVYQLSRCKSWKDVADLDIKGGLENGKVEKHTVNLSPGKPQRLPTGTITMLMSSTPFYDFVHSRFLTNLSSLSTAAWTLKDKYPYLACYSVDGAVSMTNCTFTDPCKCKPAQDEAICDCPEMSLSKTFNHIAGYKFPIVNEKYHIMRNKDGLIMAELKQSVVVQFQMGFDLSAY
;
A
#
# COMPACT_ATOMS: atom_id res chain seq x y z
N MET A 1 39.77 11.14 -5.05
CA MET A 1 39.87 10.89 -6.50
C MET A 1 38.93 11.84 -7.19
N SER A 2 39.45 12.81 -7.93
CA SER A 2 38.67 13.83 -8.64
C SER A 2 37.93 13.16 -9.80
N SER A 3 36.64 12.90 -9.64
CA SER A 3 35.79 12.47 -10.77
C SER A 3 35.72 13.62 -11.78
N SER A 4 36.26 13.40 -12.98
CA SER A 4 36.16 14.35 -14.09
C SER A 4 34.69 14.71 -14.35
N CYS A 5 34.39 16.00 -14.48
CA CYS A 5 33.04 16.46 -14.84
C CYS A 5 32.71 16.06 -16.28
N HIS A 6 31.42 15.80 -16.56
CA HIS A 6 30.94 15.54 -17.90
C HIS A 6 30.84 16.87 -18.66
N GLN A 7 31.63 17.00 -19.73
CA GLN A 7 31.72 18.22 -20.51
C GLN A 7 30.77 18.19 -21.70
N ILE A 8 29.96 19.23 -21.83
CA ILE A 8 29.00 19.42 -22.90
C ILE A 8 29.45 20.62 -23.75
N PRO A 9 29.94 20.39 -24.98
CA PRO A 9 30.31 21.48 -25.86
C PRO A 9 29.06 22.21 -26.36
N ILE A 10 29.11 23.53 -26.31
CA ILE A 10 28.12 24.42 -26.92
C ILE A 10 28.64 24.78 -28.30
N SER A 11 27.95 24.36 -29.36
CA SER A 11 28.22 24.83 -30.72
C SER A 11 27.03 25.64 -31.27
N PRO A 12 27.31 26.66 -32.11
CA PRO A 12 26.26 27.50 -32.70
C PRO A 12 25.33 26.72 -33.65
N ASP A 13 25.75 25.56 -34.16
CA ASP A 13 24.95 24.71 -35.05
C ASP A 13 23.89 23.88 -34.31
N LEU A 14 23.90 23.86 -32.97
CA LEU A 14 22.91 23.13 -32.16
C LEU A 14 21.68 24.01 -31.85
N ASN A 15 20.52 23.65 -32.41
CA ASN A 15 19.18 24.10 -32.00
C ASN A 15 19.08 25.59 -31.58
N SER A 16 19.64 26.49 -32.40
CA SER A 16 19.55 27.92 -32.19
C SER A 16 18.19 28.44 -32.69
N ASN A 17 17.38 28.99 -31.78
CA ASN A 17 16.22 29.78 -32.17
C ASN A 17 16.61 31.26 -32.17
N CYS A 18 16.79 31.83 -33.36
CA CYS A 18 17.20 33.22 -33.53
C CYS A 18 16.00 34.06 -33.96
N GLN A 19 15.77 35.19 -33.28
CA GLN A 19 14.83 36.21 -33.73
C GLN A 19 15.57 37.18 -34.67
N ASP A 20 15.01 37.36 -35.87
CA ASP A 20 15.53 38.32 -36.84
C ASP A 20 15.48 39.75 -36.29
N SER A 21 16.54 40.51 -36.57
CA SER A 21 16.64 41.93 -36.24
C SER A 21 15.58 42.73 -37.01
N VAL A 22 14.47 43.06 -36.36
CA VAL A 22 13.56 44.12 -36.82
C VAL A 22 13.92 45.41 -36.07
N ASP A 23 14.15 46.50 -36.83
CA ASP A 23 14.40 47.87 -36.33
C ASP A 23 15.65 48.09 -35.47
N GLY A 24 16.83 47.65 -35.95
CA GLY A 24 18.12 48.06 -35.36
C GLY A 24 18.46 47.43 -34.01
N ASN A 25 17.70 46.41 -33.58
CA ASN A 25 18.02 45.60 -32.40
C ASN A 25 18.98 44.46 -32.76
N PRO A 26 19.92 44.09 -31.86
CA PRO A 26 20.84 42.99 -32.11
C PRO A 26 20.11 41.65 -32.33
N LEU A 27 20.64 40.81 -33.23
CA LEU A 27 20.19 39.43 -33.42
C LEU A 27 20.26 38.70 -32.07
N PHE A 28 19.14 38.11 -31.63
CA PHE A 28 19.09 37.38 -30.36
C PHE A 28 18.87 35.89 -30.64
N CYS A 29 19.87 35.06 -30.33
CA CYS A 29 19.81 33.62 -30.52
C CYS A 29 19.74 32.90 -29.17
N THR A 30 18.73 32.06 -28.99
CA THR A 30 18.66 31.16 -27.83
C THR A 30 19.13 29.77 -28.24
N ILE A 31 20.19 29.28 -27.62
CA ILE A 31 20.69 27.92 -27.80
C ILE A 31 20.04 27.04 -26.75
N GLN A 32 19.37 25.97 -27.18
CA GLN A 32 18.70 25.02 -26.30
C GLN A 32 19.42 23.67 -26.28
N LEU A 33 20.05 23.34 -25.16
CA LEU A 33 20.75 22.07 -24.96
C LEU A 33 19.92 21.13 -24.11
N HIS A 34 19.95 19.84 -24.45
CA HIS A 34 19.19 18.80 -23.76
C HIS A 34 20.04 17.58 -23.41
N PRO A 35 21.18 17.74 -22.71
CA PRO A 35 21.98 16.60 -22.26
C PRO A 35 21.18 15.61 -21.42
N THR A 36 21.48 14.34 -21.63
CA THR A 36 20.99 13.25 -20.79
C THR A 36 22.12 12.69 -19.95
N PHE A 37 21.83 12.34 -18.71
CA PHE A 37 22.78 11.76 -17.78
C PHE A 37 22.07 10.81 -16.83
N SER A 38 22.84 9.94 -16.19
CA SER A 38 22.32 8.95 -15.25
C SER A 38 22.96 9.10 -13.89
N LEU A 39 22.16 8.93 -12.84
CA LEU A 39 22.62 8.78 -11.46
C LEU A 39 22.12 7.44 -10.93
N SER A 40 22.79 6.89 -9.94
CA SER A 40 22.36 5.65 -9.29
C SER A 40 22.48 5.73 -7.78
N THR A 41 21.93 4.75 -7.08
CA THR A 41 22.13 4.61 -5.62
C THR A 41 23.60 4.46 -5.23
N ASP A 42 24.43 3.95 -6.15
CA ASP A 42 25.85 3.68 -5.96
C ASP A 42 26.72 4.86 -6.47
N GLN A 43 26.25 5.56 -7.50
CA GLN A 43 26.85 6.75 -8.09
C GLN A 43 25.85 7.92 -7.98
N ARG A 44 25.70 8.43 -6.75
CA ARG A 44 24.70 9.47 -6.44
C ARG A 44 25.09 10.86 -6.94
N ASN A 45 26.38 11.10 -7.16
CA ASN A 45 26.89 12.40 -7.54
C ASN A 45 27.31 12.42 -9.01
N SER A 46 27.00 13.50 -9.70
CA SER A 46 27.53 13.81 -11.04
C SER A 46 27.83 15.30 -11.15
N CYS A 47 28.70 15.64 -12.09
CA CYS A 47 29.05 17.01 -12.41
C CYS A 47 28.91 17.21 -13.92
N ILE A 48 28.29 18.32 -14.31
CA ILE A 48 28.07 18.71 -15.70
C ILE A 48 28.65 20.11 -15.90
N GLU A 49 29.46 20.25 -16.95
CA GLU A 49 30.07 21.50 -17.37
C GLU A 49 29.65 21.81 -18.80
N PHE A 50 29.20 23.03 -19.05
CA PHE A 50 28.87 23.53 -20.38
C PHE A 50 30.00 24.45 -20.85
N LEU A 51 30.61 24.12 -21.99
CA LEU A 51 31.81 24.79 -22.50
C LEU A 51 31.58 25.43 -23.86
N LYS A 52 32.02 26.67 -24.07
CA LYS A 52 32.07 27.30 -25.39
C LYS A 52 33.54 27.39 -25.82
N GLY A 53 33.99 26.45 -26.65
CA GLY A 53 35.43 26.24 -26.83
C GLY A 53 36.04 25.73 -25.52
N ASP A 54 37.04 26.44 -25.00
CA ASP A 54 37.68 26.14 -23.71
C ASP A 54 37.09 26.95 -22.54
N ASP A 55 36.16 27.88 -22.82
CA ASP A 55 35.56 28.75 -21.79
C ASP A 55 34.40 28.05 -21.08
N LEU A 56 34.43 28.03 -19.75
CA LEU A 56 33.37 27.47 -18.91
C LEU A 56 32.17 28.42 -18.84
N ILE A 57 31.04 28.02 -19.40
CA ILE A 57 29.82 28.85 -19.37
C ILE A 57 28.99 28.59 -18.13
N ALA A 58 28.82 27.31 -17.77
CA ALA A 58 28.03 26.90 -16.63
C ALA A 58 28.52 25.59 -16.04
N LYS A 59 28.36 25.43 -14.72
CA LYS A 59 28.72 24.22 -13.99
C LYS A 59 27.63 23.83 -13.02
N PHE A 60 27.23 22.56 -13.04
CA PHE A 60 26.22 21.99 -12.15
C PHE A 60 26.74 20.73 -11.48
N ASN A 61 26.66 20.70 -10.15
CA ASN A 61 26.87 19.51 -9.34
C ASN A 61 25.51 18.96 -8.95
N LEU A 62 25.29 17.68 -9.23
CA LEU A 62 24.03 17.00 -9.08
C LEU A 62 24.21 15.88 -8.06
N ASN A 63 23.28 15.78 -7.11
CA ASN A 63 23.29 14.75 -6.09
C ASN A 63 21.90 14.12 -5.95
N LEU A 64 21.80 12.83 -6.28
CA LEU A 64 20.61 12.03 -6.03
C LEU A 64 20.48 11.77 -4.52
N VAL A 65 19.66 12.58 -3.87
CA VAL A 65 19.44 12.53 -2.42
C VAL A 65 18.72 11.23 -2.06
N LYS A 66 17.59 10.99 -2.75
CA LYS A 66 16.78 9.79 -2.55
C LYS A 66 16.06 9.41 -3.82
N TYR A 67 15.79 8.13 -3.96
CA TYR A 67 14.82 7.61 -4.91
C TYR A 67 13.75 6.85 -4.13
N SER A 68 12.49 7.12 -4.42
CA SER A 68 11.36 6.56 -3.70
C SER A 68 10.25 6.17 -4.65
N ARG A 69 9.47 5.19 -4.22
CA ARG A 69 8.22 4.81 -4.84
C ARG A 69 7.07 5.16 -3.91
N ILE A 70 6.13 5.96 -4.39
CA ILE A 70 4.94 6.33 -3.62
C ILE A 70 3.78 5.44 -4.04
N CYS A 71 3.16 4.80 -3.07
CA CYS A 71 2.01 3.93 -3.24
C CYS A 71 0.77 4.75 -3.62
N ASP A 72 0.13 4.36 -4.71
CA ASP A 72 -1.25 4.73 -5.03
C ASP A 72 -2.17 3.78 -4.25
N GLU A 73 -2.40 4.10 -2.97
CA GLU A 73 -3.10 3.24 -2.01
C GLU A 73 -4.58 3.07 -2.39
N GLU A 74 -5.04 1.82 -2.43
CA GLU A 74 -6.42 1.42 -2.70
C GLU A 74 -6.92 0.54 -1.53
N PRO A 75 -7.92 1.01 -0.77
CA PRO A 75 -8.55 0.18 0.27
C PRO A 75 -9.23 -1.04 -0.36
N GLU A 76 -8.95 -2.24 0.17
CA GLU A 76 -9.64 -3.46 -0.24
C GLU A 76 -10.85 -3.75 0.67
N LEU A 77 -10.67 -3.59 1.98
CA LEU A 77 -11.72 -3.80 2.98
C LEU A 77 -11.40 -3.13 4.31
N PHE A 78 -12.42 -3.07 5.16
CA PHE A 78 -12.31 -2.68 6.56
C PHE A 78 -12.61 -3.88 7.47
N THR A 79 -12.04 -3.90 8.67
CA THR A 79 -12.19 -5.02 9.60
C THR A 79 -11.95 -4.60 11.05
N ARG A 80 -12.16 -5.52 11.99
CA ARG A 80 -11.83 -5.39 13.42
C ARG A 80 -11.07 -6.62 13.89
N ASP A 81 -10.27 -6.46 14.94
CA ASP A 81 -9.66 -7.61 15.62
C ASP A 81 -10.77 -8.35 16.37
N VAL A 82 -10.96 -9.64 16.07
CA VAL A 82 -12.11 -10.42 16.54
C VAL A 82 -11.68 -11.76 17.14
N ASP A 83 -12.42 -12.19 18.16
CA ASP A 83 -12.45 -13.57 18.60
C ASP A 83 -13.55 -14.32 17.86
N ILE A 84 -13.22 -15.48 17.31
CA ILE A 84 -14.22 -16.37 16.75
C ILE A 84 -14.74 -17.28 17.86
N LYS A 85 -16.00 -17.10 18.21
CA LYS A 85 -16.69 -17.89 19.24
C LYS A 85 -17.78 -18.73 18.60
N TYR A 86 -18.29 -19.69 19.36
CA TYR A 86 -19.44 -20.48 18.94
C TYR A 86 -20.42 -20.69 20.08
N ALA A 87 -21.65 -21.01 19.71
CA ALA A 87 -22.68 -21.45 20.62
C ALA A 87 -23.53 -22.52 19.94
N SER A 88 -24.11 -23.41 20.73
CA SER A 88 -24.99 -24.44 20.23
C SER A 88 -26.24 -24.61 21.09
N SER A 89 -27.29 -25.18 20.50
CA SER A 89 -28.52 -25.56 21.19
C SER A 89 -29.14 -26.75 20.50
N LYS A 90 -29.33 -27.84 21.24
CA LYS A 90 -30.11 -28.98 20.77
C LYS A 90 -31.61 -28.76 21.02
N ARG A 91 -32.43 -29.23 20.08
CA ARG A 91 -33.87 -29.42 20.25
C ARG A 91 -34.28 -30.81 19.79
N CYS A 92 -35.07 -31.49 20.61
CA CYS A 92 -35.70 -32.75 20.22
C CYS A 92 -36.68 -32.53 19.05
N LYS A 93 -37.02 -33.61 18.35
CA LYS A 93 -38.04 -33.57 17.30
C LYS A 93 -39.34 -32.95 17.81
N HIS A 94 -39.93 -32.06 17.03
CA HIS A 94 -41.13 -31.27 17.33
C HIS A 94 -40.98 -30.20 18.44
N ALA A 95 -39.75 -29.94 18.91
CA ALA A 95 -39.49 -28.89 19.90
C ALA A 95 -38.81 -27.67 19.29
N GLY A 96 -39.25 -26.47 19.67
CA GLY A 96 -38.67 -25.21 19.19
C GLY A 96 -38.68 -25.11 17.67
N SER A 97 -37.55 -24.72 17.09
CA SER A 97 -37.34 -24.67 15.64
C SER A 97 -37.20 -26.06 14.99
N CYS A 98 -37.01 -27.14 15.76
CA CYS A 98 -36.83 -28.49 15.23
C CYS A 98 -38.18 -29.17 14.92
N GLN A 99 -38.75 -28.84 13.76
CA GLN A 99 -40.06 -29.34 13.33
C GLN A 99 -39.97 -30.71 12.61
N SER A 100 -41.09 -31.16 12.01
CA SER A 100 -41.19 -32.48 11.37
C SER A 100 -40.15 -32.73 10.27
N GLY A 101 -39.68 -31.70 9.58
CA GLY A 101 -38.61 -31.81 8.58
C GLY A 101 -37.18 -31.79 9.15
N GLY A 102 -36.99 -31.64 10.46
CA GLY A 102 -35.65 -31.63 11.08
C GLY A 102 -34.77 -30.50 10.53
N CYS A 103 -33.46 -30.72 10.48
CA CYS A 103 -32.52 -29.73 9.95
C CYS A 103 -32.74 -29.43 8.47
N SER A 104 -33.24 -30.39 7.68
CA SER A 104 -33.48 -30.20 6.25
C SER A 104 -34.53 -29.14 5.93
N SER A 105 -35.45 -28.88 6.87
CA SER A 105 -36.53 -27.91 6.73
C SER A 105 -36.22 -26.51 7.27
N ILE A 106 -35.01 -26.31 7.81
CA ILE A 106 -34.68 -25.11 8.58
C ILE A 106 -33.89 -24.14 7.70
N ASP A 107 -34.41 -22.93 7.58
CA ASP A 107 -33.72 -21.82 6.94
C ASP A 107 -32.71 -21.20 7.93
N VAL A 108 -31.47 -21.70 7.89
CA VAL A 108 -30.37 -21.21 8.75
C VAL A 108 -29.89 -19.80 8.40
N SER A 109 -30.39 -19.20 7.31
CA SER A 109 -30.11 -17.79 6.98
C SER A 109 -30.88 -16.82 7.89
N ARG A 110 -31.96 -17.30 8.52
CA ARG A 110 -32.79 -16.50 9.43
C ARG A 110 -32.37 -16.67 10.88
N PRO A 111 -32.67 -15.66 11.74
CA PRO A 111 -32.47 -15.78 13.17
C PRO A 111 -33.27 -16.92 13.81
N LEU A 112 -32.59 -17.85 14.48
CA LEU A 112 -33.20 -18.89 15.30
C LEU A 112 -33.39 -18.41 16.73
N ASN A 113 -34.56 -18.68 17.31
CA ASN A 113 -34.87 -18.27 18.69
C ASN A 113 -33.91 -18.89 19.71
N GLU A 114 -33.46 -20.11 19.46
CA GLU A 114 -32.50 -20.85 20.29
C GLU A 114 -31.15 -20.14 20.43
N LEU A 115 -30.75 -19.37 19.41
CA LEU A 115 -29.45 -18.72 19.32
C LEU A 115 -29.57 -17.18 19.25
N ARG A 116 -30.75 -16.63 19.55
CA ARG A 116 -31.11 -15.22 19.29
C ARG A 116 -30.12 -14.22 19.87
N LYS A 117 -29.61 -14.46 21.07
CA LYS A 117 -28.62 -13.60 21.75
C LYS A 117 -27.31 -13.43 20.97
N PHE A 118 -26.97 -14.34 20.07
CA PHE A 118 -25.70 -14.31 19.33
C PHE A 118 -25.82 -13.71 17.92
N TYR A 119 -27.02 -13.28 17.51
CA TYR A 119 -27.23 -12.63 16.21
C TYR A 119 -26.86 -11.14 16.21
N GLU A 120 -26.52 -10.57 17.38
CA GLU A 120 -25.91 -9.23 17.45
C GLU A 120 -24.52 -9.18 16.78
N TYR A 121 -23.85 -10.33 16.68
CA TYR A 121 -22.54 -10.46 16.04
C TYR A 121 -22.64 -11.10 14.66
N PRO A 122 -21.87 -10.64 13.66
CA PRO A 122 -21.71 -11.31 12.38
C PRO A 122 -21.27 -12.77 12.57
N GLY A 123 -21.93 -13.69 11.87
CA GLY A 123 -21.73 -15.11 12.12
C GLY A 123 -22.51 -16.00 11.16
N LYS A 124 -22.19 -17.29 11.19
CA LYS A 124 -22.81 -18.33 10.40
C LYS A 124 -23.55 -19.31 11.30
N THR A 125 -24.78 -19.64 10.93
CA THR A 125 -25.58 -20.66 11.62
C THR A 125 -25.63 -21.92 10.77
N THR A 126 -25.54 -23.08 11.41
CA THR A 126 -25.69 -24.41 10.81
C THR A 126 -26.66 -25.26 11.64
N CYS A 127 -27.17 -26.32 11.03
CA CYS A 127 -28.01 -27.32 11.68
C CYS A 127 -27.50 -28.71 11.28
N GLU A 128 -27.25 -29.56 12.28
CA GLU A 128 -26.90 -30.96 12.09
C GLU A 128 -27.86 -31.85 12.85
N GLU A 129 -28.18 -33.02 12.29
CA GLU A 129 -29.01 -34.00 12.98
C GLU A 129 -28.24 -34.57 14.18
N SER A 130 -28.90 -34.62 15.33
CA SER A 130 -28.39 -35.18 16.58
C SER A 130 -29.26 -36.35 17.05
N CYS A 131 -28.75 -37.12 18.01
CA CYS A 131 -29.43 -38.27 18.56
C CYS A 131 -30.78 -37.89 19.19
N GLY A 132 -31.77 -38.77 18.98
CA GLY A 132 -33.08 -38.74 19.61
C GLY A 132 -33.27 -39.83 20.66
N GLY A 133 -34.49 -39.94 21.17
CA GLY A 133 -34.89 -40.93 22.16
C GLY A 133 -34.46 -40.60 23.59
N ILE A 134 -34.95 -41.42 24.52
CA ILE A 134 -34.85 -41.17 25.98
C ILE A 134 -33.39 -41.11 26.43
N GLY A 135 -32.49 -41.90 25.81
CA GLY A 135 -31.05 -41.85 26.08
C GLY A 135 -30.37 -40.55 25.69
N CYS A 136 -31.05 -39.70 24.91
CA CYS A 136 -30.61 -38.38 24.48
C CYS A 136 -31.55 -37.27 24.98
N SER A 137 -32.26 -37.54 26.09
CA SER A 137 -33.22 -36.65 26.74
C SER A 137 -34.37 -36.18 25.83
N CYS A 138 -34.76 -37.01 24.87
CA CYS A 138 -35.85 -36.75 23.94
C CYS A 138 -36.97 -37.80 24.07
N LEU A 139 -38.22 -37.37 24.06
CA LEU A 139 -39.37 -38.28 24.16
C LEU A 139 -39.53 -39.16 22.90
N TYR A 140 -39.23 -38.62 21.73
CA TYR A 140 -39.36 -39.31 20.45
C TYR A 140 -38.02 -39.92 20.00
N PRO A 141 -38.03 -41.13 19.39
CA PRO A 141 -36.81 -41.78 18.89
C PRO A 141 -36.23 -41.11 17.63
N ALA A 142 -37.00 -40.25 16.97
CA ALA A 142 -36.54 -39.48 15.82
C ALA A 142 -35.40 -38.52 16.18
N SER A 143 -34.51 -38.26 15.22
CA SER A 143 -33.37 -37.36 15.40
C SER A 143 -33.81 -35.96 15.85
N GLY A 144 -33.01 -35.38 16.75
CA GLY A 144 -33.12 -33.98 17.14
C GLY A 144 -32.30 -33.08 16.20
N CYS A 145 -32.46 -31.78 16.36
CA CYS A 145 -31.69 -30.77 15.62
C CYS A 145 -30.67 -30.13 16.56
N LEU A 146 -29.39 -30.16 16.19
CA LEU A 146 -28.33 -29.43 16.85
C LEU A 146 -28.03 -28.16 16.05
N PHE A 147 -28.48 -27.02 16.57
CA PHE A 147 -28.17 -25.72 16.01
C PHE A 147 -26.82 -25.26 16.50
N THR A 148 -25.96 -24.81 15.59
CA THR A 148 -24.65 -24.24 15.92
C THR A 148 -24.50 -22.90 15.25
N ARG A 149 -24.00 -21.89 15.97
CA ARG A 149 -23.64 -20.60 15.40
C ARG A 149 -22.20 -20.27 15.76
N THR A 150 -21.38 -20.04 14.74
CA THR A 150 -20.04 -19.46 14.85
C THR A 150 -20.14 -17.97 14.55
N PHE A 151 -19.48 -17.12 15.34
CA PHE A 151 -19.64 -15.66 15.23
C PHE A 151 -18.39 -14.91 15.69
N ALA A 152 -18.21 -13.71 15.12
CA ALA A 152 -17.07 -12.84 15.37
C ALA A 152 -17.38 -11.79 16.43
N VAL A 153 -16.70 -11.86 17.58
CA VAL A 153 -16.84 -10.90 18.68
C VAL A 153 -15.65 -9.94 18.65
N PRO A 154 -15.85 -8.62 18.56
CA PRO A 154 -14.75 -7.67 18.50
C PRO A 154 -13.99 -7.63 19.83
N ARG A 155 -12.65 -7.56 19.75
CA ARG A 155 -11.74 -7.46 20.90
C ARG A 155 -11.53 -6.02 21.37
N SER A 156 -11.60 -5.07 20.44
CA SER A 156 -11.47 -3.63 20.69
C SER A 156 -12.35 -2.86 19.69
N ASP A 157 -12.60 -1.58 19.98
CA ASP A 157 -13.25 -0.58 19.13
C ASP A 157 -12.42 -0.09 17.94
N GLU A 158 -11.17 -0.55 17.83
CA GLU A 158 -10.27 -0.19 16.75
C GLU A 158 -10.72 -0.78 15.41
N VAL A 159 -10.73 0.07 14.38
CA VAL A 159 -10.98 -0.32 13.00
C VAL A 159 -9.67 -0.37 12.23
N TYR A 160 -9.54 -1.42 11.42
CA TYR A 160 -8.39 -1.65 10.58
C TYR A 160 -8.81 -1.58 9.11
N GLN A 161 -7.96 -0.98 8.29
CA GLN A 161 -8.05 -0.99 6.83
C GLN A 161 -6.99 -1.93 6.27
N LEU A 162 -7.42 -2.89 5.46
CA LEU A 162 -6.52 -3.65 4.60
C LEU A 162 -6.49 -3.00 3.22
N SER A 163 -5.32 -2.61 2.76
CA SER A 163 -5.11 -1.93 1.49
C SER A 163 -4.01 -2.58 0.67
N ARG A 164 -4.01 -2.30 -0.63
CA ARG A 164 -2.92 -2.60 -1.56
C ARG A 164 -2.50 -1.33 -2.29
N CYS A 165 -1.38 -1.37 -2.98
CA CYS A 165 -1.01 -0.30 -3.91
C CYS A 165 -1.49 -0.68 -5.30
N LYS A 166 -2.41 0.10 -5.89
CA LYS A 166 -2.85 -0.07 -7.28
C LYS A 166 -1.68 0.13 -8.24
N SER A 167 -0.82 1.10 -7.93
CA SER A 167 0.41 1.37 -8.65
C SER A 167 1.44 1.98 -7.70
N TRP A 168 2.70 1.99 -8.12
CA TRP A 168 3.79 2.67 -7.44
C TRP A 168 4.35 3.73 -8.37
N LYS A 169 4.37 4.99 -7.90
CA LYS A 169 4.83 6.14 -8.67
C LYS A 169 6.27 6.45 -8.29
N ASP A 170 7.15 6.47 -9.30
CA ASP A 170 8.56 6.76 -9.10
C ASP A 170 8.80 8.25 -8.83
N VAL A 171 9.68 8.53 -7.88
CA VAL A 171 9.99 9.87 -7.39
C VAL A 171 11.47 9.96 -7.05
N ALA A 172 12.17 10.95 -7.60
CA ALA A 172 13.57 11.23 -7.29
C ALA A 172 13.72 12.61 -6.64
N ASP A 173 14.41 12.69 -5.51
CA ASP A 173 14.86 13.97 -4.97
C ASP A 173 16.28 14.24 -5.45
N LEU A 174 16.45 15.35 -6.15
CA LEU A 174 17.71 15.76 -6.71
C LEU A 174 18.13 17.11 -6.14
N ASP A 175 19.30 17.14 -5.52
CA ASP A 175 19.99 18.37 -5.16
C ASP A 175 20.83 18.83 -6.35
N ILE A 176 20.66 20.09 -6.74
CA ILE A 176 21.35 20.73 -7.85
C ILE A 176 22.07 21.95 -7.27
N LYS A 177 23.39 22.00 -7.42
CA LYS A 177 24.21 23.14 -7.01
C LYS A 177 25.04 23.63 -8.18
N GLY A 178 24.80 24.84 -8.64
CA GLY A 178 25.47 25.36 -9.81
C GLY A 178 24.85 26.62 -10.38
N GLY A 179 25.33 27.00 -11.55
CA GLY A 179 24.89 28.18 -12.27
C GLY A 179 25.86 28.54 -13.38
N LEU A 180 25.64 29.72 -13.97
CA LEU A 180 26.59 30.35 -14.89
C LEU A 180 27.90 30.67 -14.16
N GLU A 181 29.04 30.60 -14.84
CA GLU A 181 30.38 30.76 -14.24
C GLU A 181 30.54 32.09 -13.48
N ASN A 182 30.07 33.20 -14.08
CA ASN A 182 30.08 34.54 -13.47
C ASN A 182 28.79 34.87 -12.70
N GLY A 183 27.89 33.90 -12.55
CA GLY A 183 26.63 34.04 -11.86
C GLY A 183 26.71 33.70 -10.38
N LYS A 184 25.62 33.94 -9.67
CA LYS A 184 25.46 33.44 -8.31
C LYS A 184 25.31 31.91 -8.36
N VAL A 185 26.12 31.19 -7.58
CA VAL A 185 25.92 29.75 -7.38
C VAL A 185 24.65 29.55 -6.56
N GLU A 186 23.69 28.84 -7.13
CA GLU A 186 22.42 28.54 -6.47
C GLU A 186 22.36 27.07 -6.07
N LYS A 187 21.54 26.80 -5.05
CA LYS A 187 21.22 25.44 -4.61
C LYS A 187 19.71 25.25 -4.71
N HIS A 188 19.30 24.24 -5.45
CA HIS A 188 17.92 23.85 -5.65
C HIS A 188 17.74 22.38 -5.26
N THR A 189 16.67 22.08 -4.54
CA THR A 189 16.25 20.69 -4.30
C THR A 189 14.93 20.50 -5.03
N VAL A 190 14.90 19.58 -5.99
CA VAL A 190 13.73 19.32 -6.82
C VAL A 190 13.23 17.90 -6.60
N ASN A 191 11.91 17.76 -6.57
CA ASN A 191 11.23 16.48 -6.55
C ASN A 191 10.75 16.16 -7.97
N LEU A 192 11.28 15.10 -8.56
CA LEU A 192 11.07 14.76 -9.96
C LEU A 192 10.22 13.50 -10.06
N SER A 193 9.23 13.55 -10.93
CA SER A 193 8.50 12.37 -11.41
C SER A 193 8.79 12.15 -12.89
N PRO A 194 8.75 10.90 -13.40
CA PRO A 194 8.95 10.61 -14.80
C PRO A 194 8.09 11.49 -15.72
N GLY A 195 8.72 12.09 -16.74
CA GLY A 195 8.05 12.88 -17.78
C GLY A 195 7.47 14.22 -17.32
N LYS A 196 7.75 14.67 -16.07
CA LYS A 196 7.29 15.97 -15.56
C LYS A 196 8.47 16.93 -15.39
N PRO A 197 8.65 17.90 -16.31
CA PRO A 197 9.73 18.89 -16.21
C PRO A 197 9.56 19.80 -15.00
N GLN A 198 10.65 20.03 -14.28
CA GLN A 198 10.76 21.05 -13.24
C GLN A 198 11.57 22.23 -13.78
N ARG A 199 11.11 23.45 -13.49
CA ARG A 199 11.80 24.68 -13.92
C ARG A 199 12.96 24.99 -13.00
N LEU A 200 14.09 25.35 -13.62
CA LEU A 200 15.26 25.93 -12.97
C LEU A 200 15.48 27.33 -13.54
N PRO A 201 16.23 28.21 -12.86
CA PRO A 201 16.52 29.55 -13.38
C PRO A 201 17.23 29.54 -14.74
N THR A 202 18.05 28.53 -15.01
CA THR A 202 18.83 28.38 -16.25
C THR A 202 18.23 27.38 -17.25
N GLY A 203 16.97 26.95 -17.05
CA GLY A 203 16.28 26.03 -17.94
C GLY A 203 15.34 25.05 -17.23
N THR A 204 15.43 23.75 -17.54
CA THR A 204 14.55 22.72 -16.96
C THR A 204 15.30 21.45 -16.62
N ILE A 205 14.72 20.63 -15.75
CA ILE A 205 15.20 19.27 -15.50
C ILE A 205 14.03 18.30 -15.44
N THR A 206 14.19 17.17 -16.11
CA THR A 206 13.15 16.14 -16.22
C THR A 206 13.75 14.79 -15.89
N MET A 207 13.09 14.01 -15.05
CA MET A 207 13.37 12.58 -14.93
C MET A 207 12.73 11.87 -16.13
N LEU A 208 13.51 11.13 -16.90
CA LEU A 208 13.01 10.40 -18.06
C LEU A 208 12.46 9.04 -17.64
N MET A 209 13.33 8.23 -17.04
CA MET A 209 13.01 6.86 -16.63
C MET A 209 13.91 6.39 -15.49
N SER A 210 13.57 5.23 -14.94
CA SER A 210 14.37 4.56 -13.94
C SER A 210 14.37 3.05 -14.18
N SER A 211 15.52 2.44 -13.92
CA SER A 211 15.71 0.99 -13.88
C SER A 211 15.89 0.56 -12.44
N THR A 212 15.09 -0.42 -12.02
CA THR A 212 15.09 -0.96 -10.65
C THR A 212 14.88 -2.47 -10.70
N PRO A 213 15.42 -3.26 -9.77
CA PRO A 213 15.08 -4.67 -9.67
C PRO A 213 13.61 -4.86 -9.24
N PHE A 214 13.13 -6.10 -9.34
CA PHE A 214 11.84 -6.48 -8.78
C PHE A 214 11.91 -6.50 -7.26
N TYR A 215 11.01 -5.76 -6.62
CA TYR A 215 10.86 -5.75 -5.16
C TYR A 215 9.58 -6.44 -4.75
N ASP A 216 9.66 -7.26 -3.70
CA ASP A 216 8.55 -8.04 -3.15
C ASP A 216 7.43 -7.18 -2.55
N PHE A 217 7.76 -5.99 -2.05
CA PHE A 217 6.77 -5.05 -1.52
C PHE A 217 5.74 -4.59 -2.55
N VAL A 218 6.05 -4.68 -3.85
CA VAL A 218 5.17 -4.19 -4.93
C VAL A 218 3.80 -4.89 -4.91
N HIS A 219 3.78 -6.17 -4.51
CA HIS A 219 2.56 -6.99 -4.41
C HIS A 219 2.08 -7.19 -2.97
N SER A 220 2.66 -6.44 -2.02
CA SER A 220 2.28 -6.55 -0.62
C SER A 220 0.98 -5.80 -0.33
N ARG A 221 0.24 -6.32 0.65
CA ARG A 221 -0.87 -5.61 1.29
C ARG A 221 -0.38 -4.95 2.56
N PHE A 222 -1.08 -3.91 2.98
CA PHE A 222 -0.79 -3.18 4.20
C PHE A 222 -2.02 -3.15 5.09
N LEU A 223 -1.81 -3.35 6.38
CA LEU A 223 -2.84 -3.22 7.41
C LEU A 223 -2.59 -1.93 8.17
N THR A 224 -3.57 -1.03 8.16
CA THR A 224 -3.52 0.24 8.87
C THR A 224 -4.58 0.28 9.96
N ASN A 225 -4.17 0.53 11.20
CA ASN A 225 -5.10 0.87 12.28
C ASN A 225 -5.52 2.34 12.09
N LEU A 226 -6.82 2.57 11.90
CA LEU A 226 -7.34 3.91 11.57
C LEU A 226 -7.32 4.87 12.77
N SER A 227 -7.34 4.34 14.00
CA SER A 227 -7.30 5.16 15.22
C SER A 227 -5.88 5.66 15.52
N SER A 228 -4.88 4.79 15.42
CA SER A 228 -3.48 5.14 15.71
C SER A 228 -2.68 5.58 14.48
N LEU A 229 -3.24 5.42 13.28
CA LEU A 229 -2.57 5.57 11.99
C LEU A 229 -1.31 4.70 11.83
N SER A 230 -1.18 3.65 12.65
CA SER A 230 -0.07 2.72 12.56
C SER A 230 -0.29 1.74 11.42
N THR A 231 0.75 1.52 10.61
CA THR A 231 0.71 0.65 9.43
C THR A 231 1.72 -0.48 9.56
N ALA A 232 1.33 -1.66 9.09
CA ALA A 232 2.20 -2.82 8.98
C ALA A 232 1.99 -3.52 7.63
N ALA A 233 3.00 -4.23 7.14
CA ALA A 233 2.82 -5.16 6.05
C ALA A 233 1.95 -6.35 6.49
N TRP A 234 1.03 -6.76 5.62
CA TRP A 234 0.17 -7.91 5.84
C TRP A 234 0.95 -9.21 5.61
N THR A 235 1.03 -10.04 6.65
CA THR A 235 1.88 -11.24 6.65
C THR A 235 1.14 -12.52 6.24
N LEU A 236 -0.19 -12.53 6.33
CA LEU A 236 -1.01 -13.68 5.98
C LEU A 236 -1.29 -13.69 4.48
N LYS A 237 -0.26 -14.02 3.69
CA LYS A 237 -0.34 -14.14 2.23
C LYS A 237 -1.56 -14.99 1.84
N ASP A 238 -2.32 -14.47 0.86
CA ASP A 238 -3.53 -15.08 0.28
C ASP A 238 -4.72 -15.29 1.23
N LYS A 239 -4.65 -14.81 2.48
CA LYS A 239 -5.76 -14.84 3.42
C LYS A 239 -6.29 -13.44 3.68
N TYR A 240 -7.61 -13.33 3.76
CA TYR A 240 -8.30 -12.17 4.28
C TYR A 240 -8.68 -12.37 5.75
N PRO A 241 -8.88 -11.29 6.51
CA PRO A 241 -9.50 -11.35 7.82
C PRO A 241 -10.82 -12.12 7.81
N TYR A 242 -11.11 -12.86 8.88
CA TYR A 242 -12.37 -13.62 9.00
C TYR A 242 -13.62 -12.73 9.02
N LEU A 243 -13.46 -11.45 9.35
CA LEU A 243 -14.50 -10.45 9.22
C LEU A 243 -14.08 -9.40 8.20
N ALA A 244 -14.88 -9.17 7.17
CA ALA A 244 -14.63 -8.16 6.15
C ALA A 244 -15.84 -7.25 6.00
N CYS A 245 -15.64 -5.94 6.15
CA CYS A 245 -16.69 -4.92 6.07
C CYS A 245 -16.42 -4.01 4.87
N TYR A 246 -17.50 -3.55 4.24
CA TYR A 246 -17.41 -2.71 3.04
C TYR A 246 -17.02 -1.25 3.35
N SER A 247 -17.35 -0.76 4.53
CA SER A 247 -17.07 0.62 4.96
C SER A 247 -16.52 0.68 6.38
N VAL A 248 -15.93 1.83 6.72
CA VAL A 248 -15.50 2.14 8.09
C VAL A 248 -16.69 2.06 9.05
N ASP A 249 -17.82 2.69 8.70
CA ASP A 249 -19.02 2.67 9.53
C ASP A 249 -19.52 1.25 9.77
N GLY A 250 -19.53 0.41 8.73
CA GLY A 250 -19.92 -1.00 8.85
C GLY A 250 -18.99 -1.79 9.77
N ALA A 251 -17.68 -1.49 9.76
CA ALA A 251 -16.75 -2.09 10.71
C ALA A 251 -17.03 -1.60 12.15
N VAL A 252 -17.29 -0.31 12.37
CA VAL A 252 -17.62 0.25 13.68
C VAL A 252 -18.88 -0.39 14.26
N SER A 253 -19.97 -0.41 13.48
CA SER A 253 -21.26 -0.97 13.89
C SER A 253 -21.33 -2.48 13.81
N MET A 254 -20.33 -3.14 13.22
CA MET A 254 -20.34 -4.56 12.86
C MET A 254 -21.52 -4.95 11.96
N THR A 255 -21.98 -4.03 11.11
CA THR A 255 -23.08 -4.24 10.16
C THR A 255 -22.58 -4.25 8.72
N ASN A 256 -23.30 -4.97 7.85
CA ASN A 256 -22.91 -5.14 6.44
C ASN A 256 -21.48 -5.68 6.28
N CYS A 257 -21.10 -6.62 7.15
CA CYS A 257 -19.84 -7.33 7.12
C CYS A 257 -20.06 -8.78 6.70
N THR A 258 -19.15 -9.28 5.87
CA THR A 258 -19.05 -10.69 5.50
C THR A 258 -18.20 -11.42 6.53
N PHE A 259 -18.78 -12.46 7.12
CA PHE A 259 -18.08 -13.38 8.02
C PHE A 259 -17.65 -14.64 7.26
N THR A 260 -16.36 -14.94 7.28
CA THR A 260 -15.78 -16.17 6.75
C THR A 260 -15.53 -17.12 7.91
N ASP A 261 -16.39 -18.14 8.04
CA ASP A 261 -16.32 -19.12 9.12
C ASP A 261 -15.07 -20.00 9.00
N PRO A 262 -14.12 -19.92 9.95
CA PRO A 262 -12.93 -20.75 9.92
C PRO A 262 -13.06 -22.01 10.79
N CYS A 263 -14.16 -22.16 11.52
CA CYS A 263 -14.30 -23.19 12.54
C CYS A 263 -14.62 -24.56 11.92
N LYS A 264 -14.18 -25.61 12.61
CA LYS A 264 -14.58 -27.00 12.33
C LYS A 264 -15.38 -27.53 13.51
N CYS A 265 -16.68 -27.65 13.31
CA CYS A 265 -17.61 -28.14 14.33
C CYS A 265 -17.96 -29.61 14.12
N LYS A 266 -18.20 -30.32 15.22
CA LYS A 266 -18.76 -31.68 15.22
C LYS A 266 -19.87 -31.80 16.26
N PRO A 267 -20.91 -32.62 16.02
CA PRO A 267 -21.97 -32.84 16.99
C PRO A 267 -21.49 -33.75 18.12
N ALA A 268 -21.80 -33.39 19.37
CA ALA A 268 -21.45 -34.14 20.57
C ALA A 268 -22.69 -34.28 21.48
N GLN A 269 -23.59 -35.17 21.09
CA GLN A 269 -24.89 -35.43 21.75
C GLN A 269 -25.74 -34.15 21.92
N ASP A 270 -25.54 -33.40 22.99
CA ASP A 270 -26.37 -32.24 23.36
C ASP A 270 -25.76 -30.89 22.95
N GLU A 271 -24.47 -30.86 22.63
CA GLU A 271 -23.74 -29.65 22.25
C GLU A 271 -22.88 -29.89 21.01
N ALA A 272 -22.46 -28.81 20.35
CA ALA A 272 -21.44 -28.86 19.33
C ALA A 272 -20.07 -28.61 19.94
N ILE A 273 -19.05 -29.33 19.47
CA ILE A 273 -17.65 -29.05 19.80
C ILE A 273 -17.00 -28.48 18.55
N CYS A 274 -16.55 -27.23 18.64
CA CYS A 274 -15.91 -26.53 17.53
C CYS A 274 -14.45 -26.20 17.84
N ASP A 275 -13.59 -26.46 16.87
CA ASP A 275 -12.22 -25.96 16.83
C ASP A 275 -12.18 -24.71 15.93
N CYS A 276 -11.90 -23.55 16.53
CA CYS A 276 -11.91 -22.25 15.87
C CYS A 276 -10.52 -21.63 15.95
N PRO A 277 -9.79 -21.48 14.84
CA PRO A 277 -8.45 -20.91 14.86
C PRO A 277 -8.49 -19.41 15.16
N GLU A 278 -7.51 -18.93 15.94
CA GLU A 278 -7.35 -17.50 16.18
C GLU A 278 -6.73 -16.77 14.98
N MET A 279 -7.22 -15.57 14.70
CA MET A 279 -6.54 -14.60 13.84
C MET A 279 -6.51 -13.24 14.54
N SER A 280 -5.36 -12.90 15.13
CA SER A 280 -5.20 -11.64 15.83
C SER A 280 -4.58 -10.59 14.92
N LEU A 281 -5.34 -9.52 14.64
CA LEU A 281 -4.83 -8.41 13.85
C LEU A 281 -3.81 -7.60 14.65
N SER A 282 -4.05 -7.37 15.94
CA SER A 282 -3.12 -6.67 16.84
C SER A 282 -1.75 -7.36 16.94
N LYS A 283 -1.68 -8.70 16.89
CA LYS A 283 -0.42 -9.44 16.83
C LYS A 283 0.42 -9.09 15.58
N THR A 284 -0.20 -8.67 14.47
CA THR A 284 0.54 -8.19 13.27
C THR A 284 1.44 -7.00 13.61
N PHE A 285 1.03 -6.16 14.55
CA PHE A 285 1.80 -4.97 14.95
C PHE A 285 2.83 -5.25 16.05
N ASN A 286 2.60 -6.25 16.90
CA ASN A 286 3.39 -6.48 18.11
C ASN A 286 4.34 -7.68 18.02
N HIS A 287 3.95 -8.74 17.31
CA HIS A 287 4.64 -10.02 17.35
C HIS A 287 5.64 -10.23 16.23
N ILE A 288 5.54 -9.45 15.13
CA ILE A 288 6.32 -9.68 13.93
C ILE A 288 7.30 -8.53 13.72
N ALA A 289 8.46 -8.64 14.36
CA ALA A 289 9.57 -7.72 14.16
C ALA A 289 9.89 -7.62 12.66
N GLY A 290 9.97 -6.39 12.14
CA GLY A 290 10.29 -6.12 10.74
C GLY A 290 9.11 -5.96 9.78
N TYR A 291 7.85 -6.07 10.23
CA TYR A 291 6.67 -5.84 9.37
C TYR A 291 5.88 -4.58 9.73
N LYS A 292 6.01 -4.09 10.96
CA LYS A 292 5.47 -2.79 11.35
C LYS A 292 6.31 -1.68 10.71
N PHE A 293 5.65 -0.63 10.22
CA PHE A 293 6.36 0.52 9.69
C PHE A 293 7.13 1.26 10.80
N PRO A 294 8.36 1.75 10.52
CA PRO A 294 9.08 1.60 9.26
C PRO A 294 9.66 0.19 9.07
N ILE A 295 9.48 -0.39 7.89
CA ILE A 295 10.13 -1.64 7.48
C ILE A 295 11.48 -1.27 6.88
N VAL A 296 12.57 -1.73 7.48
CA VAL A 296 13.93 -1.34 7.08
C VAL A 296 14.74 -2.58 6.75
N ASN A 297 15.29 -2.63 5.54
CA ASN A 297 16.30 -3.60 5.14
C ASN A 297 17.35 -2.94 4.23
N GLU A 298 18.35 -3.70 3.81
CA GLU A 298 19.47 -3.19 3.00
C GLU A 298 19.04 -2.63 1.64
N LYS A 299 17.93 -3.13 1.10
CA LYS A 299 17.45 -2.79 -0.25
C LYS A 299 16.50 -1.61 -0.26
N TYR A 300 15.62 -1.51 0.74
CA TYR A 300 14.60 -0.48 0.80
C TYR A 300 14.12 -0.21 2.23
N HIS A 301 13.56 0.99 2.42
CA HIS A 301 12.86 1.39 3.63
C HIS A 301 11.40 1.72 3.28
N ILE A 302 10.42 1.06 3.90
CA ILE A 302 8.98 1.34 3.71
C ILE A 302 8.42 2.05 4.93
N MET A 303 7.74 3.16 4.73
CA MET A 303 7.14 3.97 5.77
C MET A 303 5.97 4.81 5.23
N ARG A 304 5.22 5.50 6.12
CA ARG A 304 4.38 6.62 5.68
C ARG A 304 5.25 7.88 5.57
N ASN A 305 5.09 8.64 4.47
CA ASN A 305 5.75 9.92 4.28
C ASN A 305 5.06 11.01 5.14
N LYS A 306 5.52 12.26 5.03
CA LYS A 306 4.94 13.40 5.77
C LYS A 306 3.47 13.69 5.44
N ASP A 307 3.05 13.34 4.23
CA ASP A 307 1.66 13.48 3.77
C ASP A 307 0.80 12.27 4.13
N GLY A 308 1.36 11.31 4.89
CA GLY A 308 0.69 10.08 5.28
C GLY A 308 0.65 9.02 4.19
N LEU A 309 1.25 9.22 3.01
CA LEU A 309 1.26 8.24 1.92
C LEU A 309 2.29 7.14 2.18
N ILE A 310 1.96 5.89 1.84
CA ILE A 310 2.93 4.78 1.90
C ILE A 310 4.02 5.03 0.86
N MET A 311 5.28 4.98 1.28
CA MET A 311 6.46 5.26 0.48
C MET A 311 7.51 4.17 0.73
N ALA A 312 8.10 3.66 -0.35
CA ALA A 312 9.27 2.79 -0.32
C ALA A 312 10.49 3.57 -0.85
N GLU A 313 11.41 3.94 0.04
CA GLU A 313 12.70 4.51 -0.34
C GLU A 313 13.67 3.40 -0.74
N LEU A 314 14.19 3.44 -1.97
CA LEU A 314 15.10 2.42 -2.47
C LEU A 314 16.55 2.80 -2.20
N LYS A 315 17.32 1.86 -1.66
CA LYS A 315 18.70 2.09 -1.19
C LYS A 315 19.75 1.51 -2.11
N GLN A 316 19.40 0.53 -2.95
CA GLN A 316 20.34 -0.18 -3.82
C GLN A 316 19.77 -0.43 -5.22
N SER A 317 20.66 -0.65 -6.19
CA SER A 317 20.33 -1.11 -7.55
C SER A 317 19.30 -0.25 -8.30
N VAL A 318 19.28 1.06 -8.06
CA VAL A 318 18.46 2.00 -8.83
C VAL A 318 19.36 2.80 -9.76
N VAL A 319 18.98 2.89 -11.03
CA VAL A 319 19.56 3.84 -11.99
C VAL A 319 18.44 4.75 -12.48
N VAL A 320 18.67 6.06 -12.47
CA VAL A 320 17.71 7.07 -12.92
C VAL A 320 18.34 7.90 -14.02
N GLN A 321 17.63 8.03 -15.13
CA GLN A 321 18.04 8.87 -16.25
C GLN A 321 17.31 10.21 -16.18
N PHE A 322 18.06 11.29 -16.35
CA PHE A 322 17.58 12.65 -16.36
C PHE A 322 17.92 13.32 -17.69
N GLN A 323 17.15 14.34 -18.03
CA GLN A 323 17.42 15.30 -19.09
C GLN A 323 17.42 16.70 -18.49
N MET A 324 18.46 17.47 -18.75
CA MET A 324 18.52 18.88 -18.36
C MET A 324 18.36 19.74 -19.61
N GLY A 325 17.31 20.56 -19.67
CA GLY A 325 17.19 21.64 -20.63
C GLY A 325 18.00 22.82 -20.14
N PHE A 326 18.93 23.33 -20.94
CA PHE A 326 19.71 24.52 -20.65
C PHE A 326 19.52 25.53 -21.77
N ASP A 327 18.99 26.71 -21.40
CA ASP A 327 18.72 27.79 -22.32
C ASP A 327 19.82 28.85 -22.18
N LEU A 328 20.65 29.02 -23.22
CA LEU A 328 21.67 30.05 -23.25
C LEU A 328 21.27 31.15 -24.24
N SER A 329 21.12 32.38 -23.73
CA SER A 329 20.98 33.56 -24.57
C SER A 329 22.35 33.97 -25.13
N ALA A 330 22.52 33.84 -26.44
CA ALA A 330 23.68 34.31 -27.18
C ALA A 330 23.32 35.61 -27.91
N TYR A 331 24.15 36.64 -27.68
CA TYR A 331 24.19 37.89 -28.44
C TYR A 331 25.18 37.76 -29.60
#